data_AF-C0EU98-F1
#
_entry.id   AF-C0EU98-F1
#
_cell.length_a   1.000
_cell.length_b   1.000
_cell.length_c   1.000
_cell.angle_alpha   90.00
_cell.angle_beta   90.00
_cell.angle_gamma   90.00
#
_symmetry.space_group_name_H-M   'P 1'
#
loop_
_entity.id
_entity.type
_entity.pdbx_description
1 polymer ?
#
loop_
_entity_poly.entity_id
_entity_poly.type
_entity_poly.pdbx_seq_one_letter_code
_entity_poly.pdbx_strand_id
1 'polypeptide(L)'
;MGSKEEKHIVIEFQKKILQEAGCSAEVIAFLDEIEDEVFCEYYCFCFLDGMPIEEVRRIDSVPVQNWKDKIKRIREERTGYLERLFVPDAQVTQQISKLHEKAGRVFKETEELRDTINTTLKQTLKIQEEALVQQKESYQSTLASKAELLKDREDKIQSLLSEIEQNKAVWENEKKDLLLKLEEKKTAVKEEEKKEAAFIEEDTVNNRERKKKRWHFFCKENKKRGTQDNNNEFIETYLAEDTFNDAQKEFLIQCLEEGDSVQEMKTYASASLTPAMMQRLRQVRKKRRERP
;
A
#
# COMPACT_ATOMS: atom_id res chain seq x y z
N MET A 1 19.59 13.04 94.54
CA MET A 1 18.31 13.31 93.87
C MET A 1 18.44 13.59 92.37
N GLY A 2 19.61 14.02 91.85
CA GLY A 2 19.78 14.35 90.41
C GLY A 2 19.58 13.22 89.39
N SER A 3 19.84 11.95 89.73
CA SER A 3 19.79 10.86 88.73
C SER A 3 18.38 10.48 88.25
N LYS A 4 17.29 10.82 88.95
CA LYS A 4 15.92 10.51 88.49
C LYS A 4 15.31 11.63 87.62
N GLU A 5 15.63 12.88 87.94
CA GLU A 5 15.17 14.05 87.17
C GLU A 5 15.86 14.11 85.81
N GLU A 6 17.18 13.83 85.74
CA GLU A 6 17.92 13.77 84.48
C GLU A 6 17.38 12.68 83.54
N LYS A 7 17.07 11.49 84.07
CA LYS A 7 16.45 10.38 83.32
C LYS A 7 15.10 10.74 82.71
N HIS A 8 14.29 11.47 83.47
CA HIS A 8 12.97 11.90 83.00
C HIS A 8 13.08 12.92 81.85
N ILE A 9 14.07 13.82 81.92
CA ILE A 9 14.31 14.83 80.87
C ILE A 9 14.69 14.19 79.53
N VAL A 10 15.54 13.16 79.55
CA VAL A 10 16.00 12.49 78.31
C VAL A 10 14.86 11.76 77.61
N ILE A 11 14.04 11.00 78.35
CA ILE A 11 12.90 10.28 77.76
C ILE A 11 11.88 11.26 77.19
N GLU A 12 11.57 12.36 77.90
CA GLU A 12 10.67 13.40 77.38
C GLU A 12 11.21 14.07 76.12
N PHE A 13 12.53 14.27 76.04
CA PHE A 13 13.16 14.78 74.82
C PHE A 13 13.07 13.78 73.66
N GLN A 14 13.31 12.49 73.90
CA GLN A 14 13.14 11.43 72.88
C GLN A 14 11.70 11.35 72.37
N LYS A 15 10.71 11.42 73.27
CA LYS A 15 9.29 11.47 72.90
C LYS A 15 8.97 12.66 72.02
N LYS A 16 9.50 13.84 72.35
CA LYS A 16 9.32 15.04 71.54
C LYS A 16 9.92 14.88 70.14
N ILE A 17 11.10 14.26 70.02
CA ILE A 17 11.70 13.94 68.72
C ILE A 17 10.77 13.02 67.91
N LEU A 18 10.26 11.95 68.51
CA LEU A 18 9.33 11.03 67.83
C LEU A 18 8.04 11.73 67.41
N GLN A 19 7.52 12.63 68.24
CA GLN A 19 6.36 13.45 67.91
C GLN A 19 6.62 14.37 66.71
N GLU A 20 7.77 15.06 66.68
CA GLU A 20 8.17 15.93 65.57
C GLU A 20 8.45 15.13 64.28
N ALA A 21 8.93 13.88 64.41
CA ALA A 21 9.09 12.95 63.29
C ALA A 21 7.75 12.37 62.78
N GLY A 22 6.63 12.65 63.44
CA GLY A 22 5.30 12.18 63.05
C GLY A 22 4.99 10.74 63.46
N CYS A 23 5.69 10.18 64.44
CA CYS A 23 5.38 8.86 64.99
C CYS A 23 4.02 8.87 65.72
N SER A 24 3.38 7.70 65.78
CA SER A 24 2.06 7.57 66.41
C SER A 24 2.12 7.79 67.93
N ALA A 25 1.00 8.20 68.53
CA ALA A 25 0.89 8.34 69.98
C ALA A 25 1.15 7.01 70.72
N GLU A 26 0.85 5.87 70.09
CA GLU A 26 1.14 4.54 70.65
C GLU A 26 2.66 4.28 70.73
N VAL A 27 3.42 4.66 69.70
CA VAL A 27 4.88 4.56 69.69
C VAL A 27 5.50 5.46 70.78
N ILE A 28 4.96 6.65 70.96
CA ILE A 28 5.42 7.59 71.99
C ILE A 28 5.11 7.04 73.40
N ALA A 29 3.91 6.50 73.61
CA ALA A 29 3.50 5.92 74.89
C ALA A 29 4.30 4.65 75.24
N PHE A 30 4.74 3.87 74.24
CA PHE A 30 5.57 2.69 74.48
C PHE A 30 6.89 3.02 75.20
N LEU A 31 7.47 4.20 74.98
CA LEU A 31 8.69 4.60 75.71
C LEU A 31 8.47 4.74 77.22
N ASP A 32 7.23 4.98 77.69
CA ASP A 32 6.89 5.00 79.12
C ASP A 32 6.88 3.60 79.76
N GLU A 33 6.73 2.55 78.94
CA GLU A 33 6.69 1.17 79.40
C GLU A 33 8.10 0.60 79.67
N ILE A 34 9.14 1.28 79.18
CA ILE A 34 10.52 0.80 79.24
C ILE A 34 11.24 1.36 80.48
N GLU A 35 11.70 0.45 81.35
CA GLU A 35 12.35 0.82 82.60
C GLU A 35 13.79 1.36 82.43
N ASP A 36 14.50 0.91 81.38
CA ASP A 36 15.90 1.25 81.12
C ASP A 36 16.01 2.29 79.99
N GLU A 37 16.45 3.49 80.36
CA GLU A 37 16.67 4.64 79.47
C GLU A 37 17.60 4.32 78.29
N VAL A 38 18.61 3.46 78.50
CA VAL A 38 19.52 3.07 77.43
C VAL A 38 18.74 2.33 76.36
N PHE A 39 17.79 1.47 76.72
CA PHE A 39 16.95 0.78 75.75
C PHE A 39 15.96 1.72 75.07
N CYS A 40 15.42 2.73 75.79
CA CYS A 40 14.58 3.77 75.20
C CYS A 40 15.27 4.47 74.01
N GLU A 41 16.57 4.77 74.13
CA GLU A 41 17.33 5.39 73.05
C GLU A 41 17.41 4.48 71.81
N TYR A 42 17.71 3.18 71.99
CA TYR A 42 17.78 2.25 70.87
C TYR A 42 16.42 2.02 70.20
N TYR A 43 15.34 1.96 70.98
CA TYR A 43 14.00 1.85 70.42
C TYR A 43 13.56 3.13 69.71
N CYS A 44 13.95 4.31 70.22
CA CYS A 44 13.76 5.58 69.53
C CYS A 44 14.38 5.56 68.13
N PHE A 45 15.61 5.06 67.97
CA PHE A 45 16.22 4.88 66.64
C PHE A 45 15.44 3.91 65.75
N CYS A 46 14.91 2.82 66.30
CA CYS A 46 14.09 1.88 65.53
C CYS A 46 12.81 2.55 64.99
N PHE A 47 12.15 3.36 65.81
CA PHE A 47 10.95 4.09 65.41
C PHE A 47 11.22 5.20 64.41
N LEU A 48 12.35 5.91 64.54
CA LEU A 48 12.77 6.91 63.57
C LEU A 48 13.04 6.31 62.18
N ASP A 49 13.49 5.06 62.12
CA ASP A 49 13.61 4.31 60.86
C ASP A 49 12.27 3.79 60.33
N GLY A 50 11.18 4.02 61.06
CA GLY A 50 9.84 3.57 60.71
C GLY A 50 9.55 2.11 61.03
N MET A 51 10.34 1.46 61.92
CA MET A 51 10.06 0.09 62.33
C MET A 51 8.70 0.01 63.06
N PRO A 52 7.81 -0.95 62.71
CA PRO A 52 6.52 -1.10 63.38
C PRO A 52 6.66 -1.43 64.87
N ILE A 53 5.72 -0.92 65.67
CA ILE A 53 5.69 -1.13 67.12
C ILE A 53 5.60 -2.60 67.51
N GLU A 54 4.93 -3.42 66.71
CA GLU A 54 4.84 -4.86 66.94
C GLU A 54 6.21 -5.53 66.80
N GLU A 55 7.07 -5.07 65.89
CA GLU A 55 8.42 -5.61 65.75
C GLU A 55 9.27 -5.23 66.96
N VAL A 56 9.20 -3.96 67.38
CA VAL A 56 9.93 -3.47 68.56
C VAL A 56 9.48 -4.18 69.83
N ARG A 57 8.16 -4.35 70.05
CA ARG A 57 7.60 -5.13 71.16
C ARG A 57 8.09 -6.58 71.17
N ARG A 58 8.21 -7.22 70.00
CA ARG A 58 8.78 -8.58 69.89
C ARG A 58 10.23 -8.61 70.33
N ILE A 59 11.03 -7.61 69.96
CA ILE A 59 12.43 -7.49 70.40
C ILE A 59 12.50 -7.31 71.91
N ASP A 60 11.64 -6.45 72.46
CA ASP A 60 11.60 -6.13 73.88
C ASP A 60 11.15 -7.30 74.76
N SER A 61 10.17 -8.08 74.29
CA SER A 61 9.62 -9.23 75.03
C SER A 61 10.62 -10.37 75.28
N VAL A 62 11.75 -10.41 74.56
CA VAL A 62 12.71 -11.49 74.73
C VAL A 62 13.58 -11.26 75.98
N PRO A 63 13.55 -12.18 76.97
CA PRO A 63 14.42 -12.09 78.14
C PRO A 63 15.88 -12.27 77.75
N VAL A 64 16.75 -11.45 78.31
CA VAL A 64 18.19 -11.51 78.09
C VAL A 64 18.92 -11.42 79.42
N GLN A 65 20.00 -12.19 79.58
CA GLN A 65 20.76 -12.26 80.82
C GLN A 65 21.61 -11.00 81.08
N ASN A 66 21.95 -10.24 80.03
CA ASN A 66 22.81 -9.06 80.09
C ASN A 66 22.29 -7.94 79.16
N TRP A 67 22.37 -6.70 79.61
CA TRP A 67 21.98 -5.51 78.85
C TRP A 67 22.75 -5.36 77.53
N LYS A 68 24.02 -5.79 77.48
CA LYS A 68 24.83 -5.74 76.25
C LYS A 68 24.26 -6.64 75.15
N ASP A 69 23.78 -7.82 75.52
CA ASP A 69 23.19 -8.78 74.57
C ASP A 69 21.83 -8.26 74.08
N LYS A 70 21.08 -7.57 74.94
CA LYS A 70 19.83 -6.89 74.57
C LYS A 70 20.09 -5.82 73.51
N ILE A 71 21.05 -4.92 73.74
CA ILE A 71 21.42 -3.89 72.76
C ILE A 71 21.92 -4.51 71.45
N LYS A 72 22.77 -5.54 71.53
CA LYS A 72 23.26 -6.25 70.35
C LYS A 72 22.09 -6.75 69.49
N ARG A 73 21.10 -7.37 70.13
CA ARG A 73 19.89 -7.85 69.46
C ARG A 73 19.08 -6.72 68.82
N ILE A 74 18.85 -5.61 69.54
CA ILE A 74 18.11 -4.47 68.98
C ILE A 74 18.81 -3.94 67.73
N ARG A 75 20.15 -3.84 67.76
CA ARG A 75 20.93 -3.42 66.60
C ARG A 75 20.84 -4.41 65.43
N GLU A 76 20.92 -5.70 65.70
CA GLU A 76 20.83 -6.76 64.67
C GLU A 76 19.47 -6.77 63.98
N GLU A 77 18.38 -6.68 64.75
CA GLU A 77 17.01 -6.65 64.23
C GLU A 77 16.74 -5.35 63.45
N ARG A 78 17.21 -4.20 63.96
CA ARG A 78 17.18 -2.92 63.24
C ARG A 78 17.94 -2.97 61.92
N THR A 79 19.14 -3.55 61.93
CA THR A 79 19.94 -3.70 60.71
C THR A 79 19.23 -4.59 59.70
N GLY A 80 18.69 -5.73 60.13
CA GLY A 80 17.92 -6.63 59.26
C GLY A 80 16.65 -5.99 58.70
N TYR A 81 15.96 -5.14 59.47
CA TYR A 81 14.82 -4.37 58.97
C TYR A 81 15.22 -3.38 57.87
N LEU A 82 16.27 -2.61 58.10
CA LEU A 82 16.79 -1.64 57.11
C LEU A 82 17.30 -2.34 55.85
N GLU A 83 17.96 -3.50 55.99
CA GLU A 83 18.39 -4.31 54.84
C GLU A 83 17.20 -4.74 53.98
N ARG A 84 16.09 -5.18 54.58
CA ARG A 84 14.87 -5.54 53.84
C ARG A 84 14.24 -4.36 53.08
N LEU A 85 14.35 -3.14 53.61
CA LEU A 85 13.76 -1.95 52.99
C LEU A 85 14.64 -1.37 51.87
N PHE A 86 15.95 -1.30 52.08
CA PHE A 86 16.85 -0.51 51.25
C PHE A 86 17.77 -1.34 50.36
N VAL A 87 17.98 -2.63 50.65
CA VAL A 87 18.76 -3.49 49.76
C VAL A 87 17.83 -3.96 48.64
N PRO A 88 18.11 -3.62 47.37
CA PRO A 88 17.31 -4.11 46.26
C PRO A 88 17.28 -5.63 46.28
N ASP A 89 16.09 -6.22 46.19
CA ASP A 89 15.96 -7.66 46.04
C ASP A 89 16.81 -8.10 44.83
N ALA A 90 17.80 -8.94 45.10
CA ALA A 90 18.73 -9.44 44.10
C ALA A 90 17.98 -10.09 42.93
N GLN A 91 16.83 -10.73 43.19
CA GLN A 91 15.99 -11.33 42.18
C GLN A 91 15.33 -10.29 41.28
N VAL A 92 14.73 -9.24 41.87
CA VAL A 92 14.11 -8.15 41.10
C VAL A 92 15.16 -7.41 40.28
N THR A 93 16.30 -7.11 40.87
CA THR A 93 17.43 -6.46 40.18
C THR A 93 17.90 -7.29 38.98
N GLN A 94 18.03 -8.61 39.15
CA GLN A 94 18.40 -9.51 38.06
C GLN A 94 17.33 -9.56 36.95
N GLN A 95 16.05 -9.53 37.31
CA GLN A 95 14.95 -9.48 36.34
C GLN A 95 14.95 -8.17 35.54
N ILE A 96 15.16 -7.04 36.20
CA ILE A 96 15.29 -5.72 35.56
C ILE A 96 16.44 -5.73 34.55
N SER A 97 17.62 -6.22 34.95
CA SER A 97 18.78 -6.34 34.04
C SER A 97 18.48 -7.22 32.84
N LYS A 98 17.85 -8.39 33.04
CA LYS A 98 17.45 -9.29 31.94
C LYS A 98 16.45 -8.64 30.99
N LEU A 99 15.50 -7.87 31.52
CA LEU A 99 14.52 -7.13 30.70
C LEU A 99 15.20 -6.02 29.91
N HIS A 100 16.12 -5.28 30.52
CA HIS A 100 16.88 -4.23 29.86
C HIS A 100 17.73 -4.79 28.70
N GLU A 101 18.42 -5.91 28.91
CA GLU A 101 19.15 -6.59 27.84
C GLU A 101 18.25 -7.06 26.70
N LYS A 102 17.09 -7.63 27.02
CA LYS A 102 16.12 -8.06 26.00
C LYS A 102 15.59 -6.87 25.20
N ALA A 103 15.24 -5.76 25.87
CA ALA A 103 14.80 -4.54 25.21
C ALA A 103 15.89 -3.99 24.29
N GLY A 104 17.15 -3.94 24.76
CA GLY A 104 18.29 -3.52 23.95
C GLY A 104 18.47 -4.35 22.67
N ARG A 105 18.33 -5.68 22.76
CA ARG A 105 18.38 -6.56 21.57
C ARG A 105 17.24 -6.27 20.59
N VAL A 106 16.01 -6.16 21.07
CA VAL A 106 14.84 -5.86 20.23
C VAL A 106 14.98 -4.52 19.52
N PHE A 107 15.49 -3.48 20.20
CA PHE A 107 15.74 -2.19 19.56
C PHE A 107 16.75 -2.29 18.43
N LYS A 108 17.86 -3.00 18.65
CA LYS A 108 18.90 -3.20 17.64
C LYS A 108 18.37 -3.97 16.42
N GLU A 109 17.65 -5.08 16.65
CA GLU A 109 17.03 -5.87 15.57
C GLU A 109 16.00 -5.04 14.79
N THR A 110 15.24 -4.18 15.47
CA THR A 110 14.26 -3.28 14.83
C THR A 110 14.94 -2.22 13.97
N GLU A 111 16.07 -1.68 14.41
CA GLU A 111 16.88 -0.73 13.65
C GLU A 111 17.46 -1.37 12.39
N GLU A 112 18.10 -2.55 12.52
CA GLU A 112 18.63 -3.32 11.39
C GLU A 112 17.54 -3.69 10.37
N LEU A 113 16.35 -4.06 10.84
CA LEU A 113 15.21 -4.36 9.98
C LEU A 113 14.71 -3.11 9.24
N ARG A 114 14.63 -1.96 9.93
CA ARG A 114 14.23 -0.68 9.32
C ARG A 114 15.19 -0.29 8.20
N ASP A 115 16.50 -0.44 8.42
CA ASP A 115 17.51 -0.12 7.43
C ASP A 115 17.43 -1.06 6.22
N THR A 116 17.21 -2.35 6.46
CA THR A 116 17.00 -3.34 5.39
C THR A 116 15.76 -3.02 4.55
N ILE A 117 14.65 -2.63 5.20
CA ILE A 117 13.41 -2.24 4.52
C ILE A 117 13.62 -0.97 3.70
N ASN A 118 14.25 0.06 4.26
CA ASN A 118 14.52 1.32 3.57
C ASN A 118 15.44 1.15 2.36
N THR A 119 16.48 0.34 2.49
CA THR A 119 17.40 0.05 1.38
C THR A 119 16.69 -0.74 0.28
N THR A 120 15.91 -1.76 0.64
CA THR A 120 15.11 -2.53 -0.33
C THR A 120 14.09 -1.63 -1.05
N LEU A 121 13.35 -0.79 -0.32
CA LEU A 121 12.41 0.17 -0.91
C LEU A 121 13.08 1.11 -1.91
N LYS A 122 14.24 1.67 -1.56
CA LYS A 122 15.01 2.53 -2.47
C LYS A 122 15.44 1.79 -3.74
N GLN A 123 15.89 0.55 -3.60
CA GLN A 123 16.28 -0.28 -4.74
C GLN A 123 15.09 -0.62 -5.63
N THR A 124 13.97 -1.02 -5.06
CA THR A 124 12.74 -1.33 -5.81
C THR A 124 12.21 -0.10 -6.54
N LEU A 125 12.21 1.07 -5.89
CA LEU A 125 11.79 2.33 -6.50
C LEU A 125 12.68 2.66 -7.72
N LYS A 126 14.00 2.52 -7.56
CA LYS A 126 14.94 2.75 -8.67
C LYS A 126 14.69 1.79 -9.84
N ILE A 127 14.46 0.51 -9.57
CA ILE A 127 14.16 -0.49 -10.62
C ILE A 127 12.85 -0.12 -11.35
N GLN A 128 11.83 0.33 -10.62
CA GLN A 128 10.56 0.76 -11.22
C GLN A 128 10.74 2.02 -12.08
N GLU A 129 11.51 3.00 -11.62
CA GLU A 129 11.84 4.20 -12.40
C GLU A 129 12.58 3.85 -13.69
N GLU A 130 13.60 2.99 -13.61
CA GLU A 130 14.37 2.52 -14.78
C GLU A 130 13.48 1.77 -15.78
N ALA A 131 12.60 0.87 -15.31
CA ALA A 131 11.66 0.15 -16.17
C ALA A 131 10.67 1.09 -16.87
N LEU A 132 10.17 2.11 -16.17
CA LEU A 132 9.23 3.09 -16.72
C LEU A 132 9.91 3.99 -17.77
N VAL A 133 11.16 4.38 -17.54
CA VAL A 133 11.97 5.13 -18.51
C VAL A 133 12.19 4.30 -19.77
N GLN A 134 12.61 3.04 -19.63
CA GLN A 134 12.80 2.15 -20.79
C GLN A 134 11.50 1.93 -21.58
N GLN A 135 10.38 1.76 -20.89
CA GLN A 135 9.08 1.63 -21.53
C GLN A 135 8.72 2.90 -22.32
N LYS A 136 8.90 4.09 -21.72
CA LYS A 136 8.65 5.37 -22.39
C LYS A 136 9.53 5.55 -23.64
N GLU A 137 10.81 5.24 -23.54
CA GLU A 137 11.75 5.31 -24.67
C GLU A 137 11.36 4.35 -25.80
N SER A 138 10.94 3.13 -25.46
CA SER A 138 10.49 2.14 -26.45
C SER A 138 9.24 2.60 -27.21
N TYR A 139 8.26 3.19 -26.51
CA TYR A 139 7.07 3.74 -27.14
C TYR A 139 7.40 4.95 -27.99
N GLN A 140 8.28 5.84 -27.52
CA GLN A 140 8.71 7.00 -28.27
C GLN A 140 9.41 6.61 -29.57
N SER A 141 10.29 5.60 -29.54
CA SER A 141 10.94 5.05 -30.73
C SER A 141 9.92 4.46 -31.72
N THR A 142 8.96 3.68 -31.21
CA THR A 142 7.89 3.08 -32.05
C THR A 142 7.00 4.15 -32.68
N LEU A 143 6.66 5.20 -31.93
CA LEU A 143 5.89 6.34 -32.43
C LEU A 143 6.65 7.09 -33.52
N ALA A 144 7.95 7.35 -33.31
CA ALA A 144 8.81 7.99 -34.32
C ALA A 144 8.87 7.16 -35.61
N SER A 145 9.09 5.85 -35.51
CA SER A 145 9.08 4.95 -36.68
C SER A 145 7.74 4.95 -37.42
N LYS A 146 6.62 4.95 -36.70
CA LYS A 146 5.29 5.05 -37.33
C LYS A 146 5.05 6.40 -37.98
N ALA A 147 5.53 7.50 -37.38
CA ALA A 147 5.42 8.83 -37.96
C ALA A 147 6.19 8.94 -39.29
N GLU A 148 7.39 8.36 -39.37
CA GLU A 148 8.17 8.29 -40.61
C GLU A 148 7.42 7.51 -41.70
N LEU A 149 6.89 6.33 -41.35
CA LEU A 149 6.08 5.52 -42.30
C LEU A 149 4.82 6.25 -42.79
N LEU A 150 4.19 7.05 -41.94
CA LEU A 150 3.05 7.87 -42.35
C LEU A 150 3.46 8.97 -43.31
N LYS A 151 4.62 9.60 -43.06
CA LYS A 151 5.19 10.60 -43.95
C LYS A 151 5.54 10.02 -45.33
N ASP A 152 6.21 8.87 -45.37
CA ASP A 152 6.52 8.16 -46.62
C ASP A 152 5.25 7.83 -47.44
N ARG A 153 4.19 7.41 -46.74
CA ARG A 153 2.89 7.12 -47.37
C ARG A 153 2.22 8.38 -47.90
N GLU A 154 2.27 9.47 -47.14
CA GLU A 154 1.75 10.77 -47.56
C GLU A 154 2.48 11.26 -48.81
N ASP A 155 3.82 11.22 -48.80
CA ASP A 155 4.64 11.61 -49.95
C ASP A 155 4.30 10.76 -51.20
N LYS A 156 4.06 9.46 -51.02
CA LYS A 156 3.63 8.59 -52.13
C LYS A 156 2.22 8.93 -52.64
N ILE A 157 1.29 9.25 -51.75
CA ILE A 157 -0.07 9.69 -52.13
C ILE A 157 0.02 10.99 -52.94
N GLN A 158 0.80 11.97 -52.47
CA GLN A 158 0.99 13.24 -53.17
C GLN A 158 1.60 13.05 -54.57
N SER A 159 2.60 12.16 -54.69
CA SER A 159 3.17 11.78 -55.99
C SER A 159 2.13 11.18 -56.95
N LEU A 160 1.31 10.23 -56.48
CA LEU A 160 0.27 9.61 -57.30
C LEU A 160 -0.84 10.59 -57.69
N LEU A 161 -1.21 11.52 -56.80
CA LEU A 161 -2.17 12.57 -57.12
C LEU A 161 -1.66 13.47 -58.26
N SER A 162 -0.39 13.85 -58.21
CA SER A 162 0.25 14.63 -59.29
C SER A 162 0.27 13.87 -60.62
N GLU A 163 0.58 12.56 -60.61
CA GLU A 163 0.52 11.71 -61.81
C GLU A 163 -0.91 11.62 -62.39
N ILE A 164 -1.92 11.44 -61.54
CA ILE A 164 -3.33 11.40 -61.97
C ILE A 164 -3.72 12.74 -62.61
N GLU A 165 -3.30 13.85 -62.03
CA GLU A 165 -3.60 15.19 -62.53
C GLU A 165 -2.94 15.45 -63.89
N GLN A 166 -1.68 15.05 -64.06
CA GLN A 166 -0.99 15.10 -65.35
C GLN A 166 -1.69 14.21 -66.41
N ASN A 167 -2.00 12.97 -66.06
CA ASN A 167 -2.69 12.03 -66.97
C ASN A 167 -4.07 12.57 -67.40
N LYS A 168 -4.80 13.20 -66.48
CA LYS A 168 -6.09 13.85 -66.78
C LYS A 168 -5.93 15.00 -67.77
N ALA A 169 -4.89 15.84 -67.60
CA ALA A 169 -4.60 16.93 -68.52
C ALA A 169 -4.22 16.43 -69.93
N VAL A 170 -3.40 15.37 -70.01
CA VAL A 170 -3.07 14.73 -71.29
C VAL A 170 -4.33 14.20 -71.98
N TRP A 171 -5.18 13.48 -71.24
CA TRP A 171 -6.42 12.94 -71.80
C TRP A 171 -7.38 14.03 -72.30
N GLU A 172 -7.53 15.13 -71.57
CA GLU A 172 -8.36 16.27 -72.03
C GLU A 172 -7.79 16.92 -73.31
N ASN A 173 -6.46 16.99 -73.45
CA ASN A 173 -5.84 17.49 -74.68
C ASN A 173 -6.03 16.53 -75.85
N GLU A 174 -5.82 15.23 -75.65
CA GLU A 174 -6.08 14.19 -76.67
C GLU A 174 -7.55 14.20 -77.11
N LYS A 175 -8.48 14.35 -76.17
CA LYS A 175 -9.91 14.45 -76.46
C LYS A 175 -10.24 15.68 -77.31
N LYS A 176 -9.64 16.84 -77.02
CA LYS A 176 -9.78 18.06 -77.85
C LYS A 176 -9.21 17.87 -79.25
N ASP A 177 -8.03 17.26 -79.38
CA ASP A 177 -7.39 16.97 -80.66
C ASP A 177 -8.25 16.01 -81.51
N LEU A 178 -8.81 14.97 -80.91
CA LEU A 178 -9.75 14.06 -81.57
C LEU A 178 -11.04 14.76 -82.01
N LEU A 179 -11.57 15.66 -81.21
CA LEU A 179 -12.74 16.48 -81.57
C LEU A 179 -12.44 17.36 -82.78
N LEU A 180 -11.27 18.01 -82.82
CA LEU A 180 -10.83 18.85 -83.93
C LEU A 180 -10.71 18.04 -85.22
N LYS A 181 -10.05 16.88 -85.17
CA LYS A 181 -9.93 15.94 -86.29
C LYS A 181 -11.30 15.42 -86.77
N LEU A 182 -12.28 15.30 -85.87
CA LEU A 182 -13.63 14.89 -86.23
C LEU A 182 -14.40 16.03 -86.92
N GLU A 183 -14.20 17.28 -86.51
CA GLU A 183 -14.72 18.46 -87.19
C GLU A 183 -14.11 18.65 -88.57
N GLU A 184 -12.78 18.50 -88.72
CA GLU A 184 -12.08 18.53 -90.01
C GLU A 184 -12.60 17.45 -90.98
N LYS A 185 -12.85 16.24 -90.47
CA LYS A 185 -13.47 15.17 -91.27
C LYS A 185 -14.92 15.48 -91.63
N LYS A 186 -15.71 16.09 -90.74
CA LYS A 186 -17.09 16.52 -91.05
C LYS A 186 -17.12 17.65 -92.08
N THR A 187 -16.13 18.53 -92.10
CA THR A 187 -16.01 19.57 -93.13
C THR A 187 -15.51 19.02 -94.46
N ALA A 188 -14.62 18.01 -94.45
CA ALA A 188 -14.20 17.28 -95.65
C ALA A 188 -15.36 16.45 -96.25
N VAL A 189 -16.20 15.83 -95.41
CA VAL A 189 -17.42 15.15 -95.86
C VAL A 189 -18.45 16.13 -96.43
N LYS A 190 -18.51 17.39 -95.94
CA LYS A 190 -19.34 18.45 -96.56
C LYS A 190 -18.78 19.00 -97.87
N GLU A 191 -17.49 18.81 -98.16
CA GLU A 191 -16.90 19.10 -99.48
C GLU A 191 -17.04 17.93 -100.46
N GLU A 192 -17.12 16.68 -99.99
CA GLU A 192 -17.38 15.51 -100.85
C GLU A 192 -18.88 15.19 -101.05
N GLU A 193 -19.79 15.57 -100.14
CA GLU A 193 -21.25 15.43 -100.29
C GLU A 193 -21.90 16.48 -101.23
N LYS A 194 -21.16 16.97 -102.23
CA LYS A 194 -21.72 17.58 -103.45
C LYS A 194 -21.50 16.76 -104.72
N LYS A 195 -20.93 15.54 -104.63
CA LYS A 195 -20.98 14.57 -105.71
C LYS A 195 -21.31 13.18 -105.17
N GLU A 196 -22.41 12.65 -105.69
CA GLU A 196 -22.95 11.30 -105.54
C GLU A 196 -23.93 11.08 -104.38
N ALA A 197 -25.18 11.46 -104.69
CA ALA A 197 -26.36 10.92 -104.06
C ALA A 197 -26.67 9.52 -104.62
N ALA A 198 -27.18 8.68 -103.71
CA ALA A 198 -27.99 7.48 -103.90
C ALA A 198 -27.27 6.13 -104.12
N PHE A 199 -27.25 5.29 -103.08
CA PHE A 199 -27.90 3.98 -103.14
C PHE A 199 -28.27 3.46 -101.73
N ILE A 200 -29.27 2.58 -101.71
CA ILE A 200 -30.12 2.12 -100.61
C ILE A 200 -29.59 0.82 -99.96
N GLU A 201 -30.09 0.57 -98.75
CA GLU A 201 -30.26 -0.71 -98.02
C GLU A 201 -29.05 -1.38 -97.36
N GLU A 202 -29.14 -1.41 -96.01
CA GLU A 202 -29.33 -2.62 -95.22
C GLU A 202 -28.54 -3.86 -95.67
N ASP A 203 -27.50 -4.22 -94.92
CA ASP A 203 -27.52 -5.55 -94.33
C ASP A 203 -26.59 -5.76 -93.13
N THR A 204 -27.09 -6.66 -92.31
CA THR A 204 -26.63 -7.22 -91.05
C THR A 204 -25.22 -7.85 -91.09
N VAL A 205 -24.43 -7.75 -89.99
CA VAL A 205 -23.68 -8.90 -89.46
C VAL A 205 -23.57 -8.85 -87.93
N ASN A 206 -24.16 -9.89 -87.37
CA ASN A 206 -24.12 -10.49 -86.05
C ASN A 206 -22.82 -10.41 -85.20
N ASN A 207 -23.09 -10.30 -83.89
CA ASN A 207 -22.58 -11.14 -82.80
C ASN A 207 -21.15 -10.88 -82.27
N ARG A 208 -21.08 -10.43 -81.00
CA ARG A 208 -20.31 -11.15 -79.97
C ARG A 208 -20.74 -10.78 -78.55
N GLU A 209 -21.27 -11.79 -77.89
CA GLU A 209 -21.48 -11.91 -76.45
C GLU A 209 -20.41 -11.21 -75.60
N ARG A 210 -20.84 -10.35 -74.68
CA ARG A 210 -20.09 -10.07 -73.45
C ARG A 210 -20.95 -10.47 -72.27
N LYS A 211 -20.73 -11.72 -71.86
CA LYS A 211 -21.15 -12.29 -70.58
C LYS A 211 -20.84 -11.29 -69.46
N LYS A 212 -21.89 -10.77 -68.81
CA LYS A 212 -21.78 -10.11 -67.51
C LYS A 212 -21.32 -11.17 -66.51
N LYS A 213 -20.01 -11.30 -66.30
CA LYS A 213 -19.47 -12.00 -65.14
C LYS A 213 -19.81 -11.17 -63.91
N ARG A 214 -20.88 -11.56 -63.23
CA ARG A 214 -21.19 -11.13 -61.87
C ARG A 214 -20.06 -11.63 -60.98
N TRP A 215 -19.15 -10.75 -60.61
CA TRP A 215 -18.16 -11.02 -59.58
C TRP A 215 -18.91 -11.15 -58.26
N HIS A 216 -19.09 -12.38 -57.79
CA HIS A 216 -19.37 -12.60 -56.37
C HIS A 216 -18.07 -12.28 -55.64
N PHE A 217 -18.00 -11.05 -55.10
CA PHE A 217 -16.98 -10.71 -54.12
C PHE A 217 -17.25 -11.59 -52.89
N PHE A 218 -16.39 -12.58 -52.71
CA PHE A 218 -16.33 -13.35 -51.48
C PHE A 218 -15.74 -12.40 -50.43
N CYS A 219 -16.58 -11.59 -49.78
CA CYS A 219 -16.24 -11.01 -48.49
C CYS A 219 -16.11 -12.20 -47.53
N LYS A 220 -14.89 -12.72 -47.44
CA LYS A 220 -14.47 -13.58 -46.34
C LYS A 220 -14.46 -12.67 -45.11
N GLU A 221 -15.64 -12.42 -44.55
CA GLU A 221 -15.79 -12.06 -43.15
C GLU A 221 -15.17 -13.23 -42.37
N ASN A 222 -13.88 -13.12 -42.08
CA ASN A 222 -13.33 -13.79 -40.92
C ASN A 222 -13.93 -13.07 -39.69
N LYS A 223 -15.20 -13.37 -39.43
CA LYS A 223 -15.81 -13.24 -38.12
C LYS A 223 -15.01 -14.17 -37.21
N LYS A 224 -13.98 -13.61 -36.56
CA LYS A 224 -13.49 -14.10 -35.27
C LYS A 224 -14.62 -13.89 -34.24
N ARG A 225 -15.71 -14.64 -34.40
CA ARG A 225 -16.75 -14.81 -33.40
C ARG A 225 -16.18 -15.73 -32.33
N GLY A 226 -15.90 -15.17 -31.16
CA GLY A 226 -15.50 -15.96 -30.01
C GLY A 226 -14.88 -15.17 -28.86
N THR A 227 -14.27 -14.00 -29.11
CA THR A 227 -13.52 -13.30 -28.05
C THR A 227 -13.74 -11.79 -28.00
N GLN A 228 -14.24 -11.16 -29.06
CA GLN A 228 -14.34 -9.70 -29.13
C GLN A 228 -15.63 -9.13 -28.50
N ASP A 229 -16.73 -9.88 -28.47
CA ASP A 229 -18.01 -9.41 -27.89
C ASP A 229 -17.92 -9.20 -26.36
N ASN A 230 -17.24 -10.10 -25.64
CA ASN A 230 -17.14 -10.03 -24.18
C ASN A 230 -16.36 -8.80 -23.70
N ASN A 231 -15.33 -8.39 -24.46
CA ASN A 231 -14.49 -7.25 -24.08
C ASN A 231 -15.23 -5.92 -24.30
N ASN A 232 -16.04 -5.81 -25.36
CA ASN A 232 -16.88 -4.64 -25.57
C ASN A 232 -17.99 -4.55 -24.51
N GLU A 233 -18.65 -5.67 -24.16
CA GLU A 233 -19.63 -5.70 -23.06
C GLU A 233 -19.00 -5.28 -21.72
N PHE A 234 -17.77 -5.73 -21.45
CA PHE A 234 -17.04 -5.36 -20.25
C PHE A 234 -16.74 -3.85 -20.17
N ILE A 235 -16.25 -3.28 -21.28
CA ILE A 235 -15.92 -1.85 -21.37
C ILE A 235 -17.18 -1.01 -21.16
N GLU A 236 -18.28 -1.33 -21.84
CA GLU A 236 -19.55 -0.62 -21.67
C GLU A 236 -20.12 -0.75 -20.26
N THR A 237 -19.99 -1.92 -19.61
CA THR A 237 -20.60 -2.17 -18.30
C THR A 237 -19.79 -1.60 -17.12
N TYR A 238 -18.45 -1.63 -17.18
CA TYR A 238 -17.60 -1.35 -16.01
C TYR A 238 -16.60 -0.20 -16.21
N LEU A 239 -16.29 0.17 -17.45
CA LEU A 239 -15.26 1.18 -17.75
C LEU A 239 -15.80 2.47 -18.39
N ALA A 240 -17.00 2.43 -18.99
CA ALA A 240 -17.57 3.57 -19.72
C ALA A 240 -18.16 4.68 -18.83
N GLU A 241 -18.56 4.37 -17.59
CA GLU A 241 -19.11 5.35 -16.64
C GLU A 241 -18.15 5.60 -15.46
N ASP A 242 -18.31 6.73 -14.76
CA ASP A 242 -17.61 7.06 -13.50
C ASP A 242 -18.21 6.34 -12.27
N THR A 243 -18.91 5.23 -12.51
CA THR A 243 -19.55 4.42 -11.47
C THR A 243 -18.55 3.70 -10.57
N PHE A 244 -17.40 3.32 -11.11
CA PHE A 244 -16.32 2.68 -10.37
C PHE A 244 -15.09 3.58 -10.32
N ASN A 245 -14.43 3.64 -9.17
CA ASN A 245 -13.13 4.32 -9.05
C ASN A 245 -12.01 3.51 -9.69
N ASP A 246 -10.85 4.14 -9.91
CA ASP A 246 -9.72 3.52 -10.63
C ASP A 246 -9.25 2.21 -9.98
N ALA A 247 -9.22 2.13 -8.65
CA ALA A 247 -8.84 0.91 -7.94
C ALA A 247 -9.87 -0.23 -8.12
N GLN A 248 -11.15 0.10 -8.24
CA GLN A 248 -12.21 -0.87 -8.56
C GLN A 248 -12.14 -1.29 -10.04
N LYS A 249 -11.84 -0.37 -10.95
CA LYS A 249 -11.67 -0.65 -12.39
C LYS A 249 -10.49 -1.59 -12.63
N GLU A 250 -9.33 -1.32 -12.02
CA GLU A 250 -8.16 -2.20 -12.06
C GLU A 250 -8.45 -3.60 -11.53
N PHE A 251 -9.16 -3.69 -10.40
CA PHE A 251 -9.56 -4.99 -9.84
C PHE A 251 -10.47 -5.79 -10.78
N LEU A 252 -11.41 -5.13 -11.47
CA LEU A 252 -12.30 -5.79 -12.43
C LEU A 252 -11.53 -6.22 -13.68
N ILE A 253 -10.60 -5.39 -14.19
CA ILE A 253 -9.72 -5.76 -15.30
C ILE A 253 -8.92 -7.01 -14.94
N GLN A 254 -8.31 -7.05 -13.75
CA GLN A 254 -7.58 -8.22 -13.26
C GLN A 254 -8.47 -9.47 -13.19
N CYS A 255 -9.73 -9.34 -12.75
CA CYS A 255 -10.65 -10.48 -12.71
C CYS A 255 -10.98 -11.02 -14.12
N LEU A 256 -11.08 -10.14 -15.11
CA LEU A 256 -11.27 -10.51 -16.52
C LEU A 256 -10.02 -11.23 -17.09
N GLU A 257 -8.81 -10.74 -16.76
CA GLU A 257 -7.54 -11.38 -17.12
C GLU A 257 -7.38 -12.78 -16.50
N GLU A 258 -7.86 -12.95 -15.26
CA GLU A 258 -7.91 -14.22 -14.55
C GLU A 258 -9.02 -15.17 -15.04
N GLY A 259 -9.79 -14.76 -16.06
CA GLY A 259 -10.73 -15.61 -16.79
C GLY A 259 -12.18 -15.59 -16.29
N ASP A 260 -12.55 -14.67 -15.40
CA ASP A 260 -13.96 -14.50 -15.00
C ASP A 260 -14.74 -13.84 -16.16
N SER A 261 -15.94 -14.34 -16.49
CA SER A 261 -16.76 -13.72 -17.54
C SER A 261 -17.56 -12.52 -17.01
N VAL A 262 -17.92 -11.58 -17.90
CA VAL A 262 -18.66 -10.35 -17.56
C VAL A 262 -19.94 -10.64 -16.75
N GLN A 263 -20.64 -11.72 -17.07
CA GLN A 263 -21.86 -12.15 -16.35
C GLN A 263 -21.57 -12.60 -14.92
N GLU A 264 -20.41 -13.20 -14.67
CA GLU A 264 -20.01 -13.65 -13.34
C GLU A 264 -19.58 -12.47 -12.47
N MET A 265 -18.91 -11.49 -13.09
CA MET A 265 -18.48 -10.25 -12.45
C MET A 265 -19.66 -9.45 -11.92
N LYS A 266 -20.82 -9.45 -12.61
CA LYS A 266 -22.05 -8.76 -12.18
C LYS A 266 -22.53 -9.19 -10.79
N THR A 267 -22.05 -10.34 -10.32
CA THR A 267 -22.52 -10.93 -9.08
C THR A 267 -21.71 -10.52 -7.84
N TYR A 268 -20.52 -9.97 -8.02
CA TYR A 268 -19.67 -9.49 -6.93
C TYR A 268 -19.13 -8.07 -7.15
N ALA A 269 -19.28 -7.52 -8.35
CA ALA A 269 -18.92 -6.14 -8.66
C ALA A 269 -19.99 -5.17 -8.14
N SER A 270 -19.58 -4.20 -7.32
CA SER A 270 -20.45 -3.13 -6.82
C SER A 270 -19.64 -1.87 -6.55
N ALA A 271 -20.12 -0.73 -7.01
CA ALA A 271 -19.51 0.59 -6.80
C ALA A 271 -19.38 0.96 -5.30
N SER A 272 -20.26 0.42 -4.46
CA SER A 272 -20.25 0.67 -3.01
C SER A 272 -19.27 -0.20 -2.22
N LEU A 273 -18.57 -1.15 -2.87
CA LEU A 273 -17.67 -2.10 -2.21
C LEU A 273 -16.21 -1.79 -2.52
N THR A 274 -15.33 -1.97 -1.54
CA THR A 274 -13.88 -1.88 -1.78
C THR A 274 -13.38 -3.09 -2.58
N PRO A 275 -12.27 -2.98 -3.33
CA PRO A 275 -11.68 -4.11 -4.05
C PRO A 275 -11.44 -5.35 -3.17
N ALA A 276 -11.01 -5.14 -1.92
CA ALA A 276 -10.82 -6.22 -0.96
C ALA A 276 -12.12 -6.95 -0.59
N MET A 277 -13.24 -6.22 -0.48
CA MET A 277 -14.56 -6.82 -0.23
C MET A 277 -15.06 -7.58 -1.47
N MET A 278 -14.87 -7.03 -2.67
CA MET A 278 -15.21 -7.68 -3.95
C MET A 278 -14.41 -8.98 -4.14
N GLN A 279 -13.12 -8.99 -3.80
CA GLN A 279 -12.27 -10.18 -3.86
C GLN A 279 -12.74 -11.28 -2.91
N ARG A 280 -13.16 -10.93 -1.68
CA ARG A 280 -13.74 -11.91 -0.75
C ARG A 280 -15.03 -12.52 -1.29
N LEU A 281 -15.92 -11.71 -1.88
CA LEU A 281 -17.14 -12.20 -2.51
C LEU A 281 -16.86 -13.11 -3.70
N ARG A 282 -15.87 -12.76 -4.53
CA ARG A 282 -15.39 -13.57 -5.65
C ARG A 282 -14.89 -14.94 -5.18
N GLN A 283 -14.05 -14.99 -4.13
CA GLN A 283 -13.55 -16.24 -3.56
C GLN A 283 -14.67 -17.12 -2.97
N VAL A 284 -15.64 -16.52 -2.28
CA VAL A 284 -16.80 -17.26 -1.74
C VAL A 284 -17.62 -17.89 -2.86
N ARG A 285 -17.78 -17.19 -3.99
CA ARG A 285 -18.52 -17.71 -5.16
C ARG A 285 -17.74 -18.81 -5.90
N LYS A 286 -16.42 -18.65 -6.08
CA LYS A 286 -15.57 -19.72 -6.65
C LYS A 286 -15.66 -21.00 -5.83
N LYS A 287 -15.54 -20.92 -4.50
CA LYS A 287 -15.70 -22.06 -3.57
C LYS A 287 -17.09 -22.72 -3.61
N ARG A 288 -18.15 -21.97 -3.92
CA ARG A 288 -19.52 -22.52 -4.06
C ARG A 288 -19.72 -23.25 -5.39
N ARG A 289 -18.96 -22.93 -6.43
CA ARG A 289 -18.98 -23.63 -7.73
C ARG A 289 -18.16 -24.91 -7.73
N GLU A 290 -17.10 -24.94 -6.92
CA GLU A 290 -16.20 -26.10 -6.77
C GLU A 290 -16.73 -27.16 -5.78
N ARG A 291 -17.86 -26.89 -5.11
CA ARG A 291 -18.58 -27.93 -4.35
C ARG A 291 -19.50 -28.70 -5.32
N PRO A 292 -19.33 -30.03 -5.44
CA PRO A 292 -20.19 -30.87 -6.29
C PRO A 292 -21.64 -30.89 -5.81
#